data_AF-A0A388L8X1-F1
#
_entry.id   AF-A0A388L8X1-F1
#
_cell.length_a   1.000
_cell.length_b   1.000
_cell.length_c   1.000
_cell.angle_alpha   90.00
_cell.angle_beta   90.00
_cell.angle_gamma   90.00
#
_symmetry.space_group_name_H-M   'P 1'
#
loop_
_entity.id
_entity.type
_entity.pdbx_description
1 polymer ?
#
loop_
_entity_poly.entity_id
_entity_poly.type
_entity_poly.pdbx_seq_one_letter_code
_entity_poly.pdbx_strand_id
1 'polypeptide(L)'
;MWREAEKKRLEELAERRRYEDERDARLLRMVREEVLRGEEKEDVGIVAKKVKKVVKVIRTNERGETPDEEKERLRGMIAVGETEEAEFEDDELLRLRHRAAGLSLNDKRKWGKEMAVGDSPPMTTPMKGQRTGLCIGAKTWISETRSEGGAVAGSSASILEPLGKISLSLKHVTAGTGPGARERYENECREIFEALTVDELKDACKAEHVVYGKREMAINRLVKRRVVKAYDPVNVPLPETPGVVRRSGRNICLVETDSGKDDEEASE
;
A
#
# COMPACT_ATOMS: atom_id res chain seq x y z
N MET A 1 14.87 29.76 -45.36
CA MET A 1 15.64 29.53 -44.13
C MET A 1 14.81 29.13 -42.90
N TRP A 2 13.81 29.88 -42.40
CA TRP A 2 13.03 29.43 -41.21
C TRP A 2 12.21 28.14 -41.44
N ARG A 3 11.57 28.02 -42.60
CA ARG A 3 10.79 26.82 -42.98
C ARG A 3 11.64 25.54 -43.08
N GLU A 4 12.92 25.67 -43.40
CA GLU A 4 13.84 24.52 -43.52
C GLU A 4 14.33 24.07 -42.14
N ALA A 5 14.57 25.00 -41.22
CA ALA A 5 14.93 24.68 -39.84
C ALA A 5 13.78 23.99 -39.07
N GLU A 6 12.54 24.40 -39.32
CA GLU A 6 11.34 23.79 -38.72
C GLU A 6 11.10 22.37 -39.24
N LYS A 7 11.28 22.15 -40.55
CA LYS A 7 11.21 20.82 -41.16
C LYS A 7 12.26 19.87 -40.58
N LYS A 8 13.49 20.37 -40.38
CA LYS A 8 14.60 19.59 -39.80
C LYS A 8 14.32 19.17 -38.34
N ARG A 9 13.69 20.03 -37.53
CA ARG A 9 13.28 19.68 -36.16
C ARG A 9 12.19 18.61 -36.11
N LEU A 10 11.24 18.66 -37.05
CA LEU A 10 10.19 17.65 -37.18
C LEU A 10 10.74 16.28 -37.59
N GLU A 11 11.70 16.25 -38.51
CA GLU A 11 12.38 15.03 -38.94
C GLU A 11 13.18 14.40 -37.78
N GLU A 12 13.90 15.19 -36.99
CA GLU A 12 14.66 14.72 -35.82
C GLU A 12 13.74 14.13 -34.73
N LEU A 13 12.57 14.73 -34.48
CA LEU A 13 11.59 14.18 -33.56
C LEU A 13 10.97 12.88 -34.08
N ALA A 14 10.73 12.77 -35.39
CA ALA A 14 10.20 11.54 -35.99
C ALA A 14 11.23 10.40 -35.95
N GLU A 15 12.50 10.70 -36.16
CA GLU A 15 13.59 9.73 -36.06
C GLU A 15 13.78 9.25 -34.62
N ARG A 16 13.72 10.16 -33.64
CA ARG A 16 13.76 9.82 -32.22
C ARG A 16 12.60 8.91 -31.81
N ARG A 17 11.38 9.19 -32.29
CA ARG A 17 10.22 8.31 -32.04
C ARG A 17 10.40 6.93 -32.65
N ARG A 18 10.92 6.83 -33.88
CA ARG A 18 11.21 5.52 -34.50
C ARG A 18 12.22 4.71 -33.70
N TYR A 19 13.25 5.37 -33.16
CA TYR A 19 14.25 4.72 -32.34
C TYR A 19 13.66 4.20 -31.01
N GLU A 20 12.77 4.98 -30.39
CA GLU A 20 12.01 4.56 -29.20
C GLU A 20 11.08 3.38 -29.52
N ASP A 21 10.31 3.45 -30.61
CA ASP A 21 9.41 2.38 -31.05
C ASP A 21 10.18 1.08 -31.37
N GLU A 22 11.36 1.16 -31.99
CA GLU A 22 12.19 -0.01 -32.29
C GLU A 22 12.78 -0.64 -31.01
N ARG A 23 13.18 0.20 -30.04
CA ARG A 23 13.61 -0.26 -28.72
C ARG A 23 12.46 -0.97 -27.99
N ASP A 24 11.27 -0.40 -28.00
CA ASP A 24 10.09 -0.97 -27.36
C ASP A 24 9.65 -2.25 -28.08
N ALA A 25 9.73 -2.31 -29.40
CA ALA A 25 9.46 -3.52 -30.16
C ALA A 25 10.45 -4.66 -29.85
N ARG A 26 11.74 -4.35 -29.64
CA ARG A 26 12.74 -5.32 -29.16
C ARG A 26 12.43 -5.79 -27.74
N LEU A 27 12.06 -4.87 -26.85
CA LEU A 27 11.69 -5.20 -25.47
C LEU A 27 10.45 -6.10 -25.43
N LEU A 28 9.39 -5.76 -26.17
CA LEU A 28 8.18 -6.55 -26.26
C LEU A 28 8.43 -7.94 -26.85
N ARG A 29 9.38 -8.08 -27.78
CA ARG A 29 9.78 -9.41 -28.30
C ARG A 29 10.41 -10.26 -27.21
N MET A 30 11.35 -9.71 -26.43
CA MET A 30 11.95 -10.43 -25.30
C MET A 30 10.93 -10.80 -24.23
N VAL A 31 10.01 -9.88 -23.89
CA VAL A 31 8.95 -10.16 -22.91
C VAL A 31 8.04 -11.29 -23.41
N ARG A 32 7.63 -11.27 -24.68
CA ARG A 32 6.81 -12.35 -25.27
C ARG A 32 7.55 -13.69 -25.27
N GLU A 33 8.84 -13.70 -25.62
CA GLU A 33 9.67 -14.90 -25.56
C GLU A 33 9.79 -15.43 -24.12
N GLU A 34 9.98 -14.55 -23.13
CA GLU A 34 10.12 -14.95 -21.74
C GLU A 34 8.81 -15.47 -21.13
N VAL A 35 7.67 -14.85 -21.46
CA VAL A 35 6.34 -15.34 -21.05
C VAL A 35 6.09 -16.74 -21.64
N LEU A 36 6.35 -16.93 -22.94
CA LEU A 36 6.23 -18.25 -23.58
C LEU A 36 7.17 -19.30 -22.97
N ARG A 37 8.39 -18.90 -22.58
CA ARG A 37 9.37 -19.78 -21.91
C ARG A 37 8.97 -20.13 -20.47
N GLY A 38 8.21 -19.25 -19.82
CA GLY A 38 7.65 -19.46 -18.48
C GLY A 38 6.49 -20.44 -18.48
N GLU A 39 5.60 -20.35 -19.48
CA GLU A 39 4.44 -21.24 -19.64
C GLU A 39 4.86 -22.70 -19.87
N GLU A 40 5.94 -22.97 -20.61
CA GLU A 40 6.46 -24.34 -20.81
C GLU A 40 6.94 -25.04 -19.51
N LYS A 41 7.18 -24.29 -18.42
CA LYS A 41 7.58 -24.87 -17.12
C LYS A 41 6.40 -25.17 -16.20
N GLU A 42 5.24 -24.56 -16.40
CA GLU A 42 4.02 -24.88 -15.65
C GLU A 42 3.24 -26.05 -16.29
N ASP A 43 3.38 -26.27 -17.59
CA ASP A 43 2.59 -27.27 -18.35
C ASP A 43 3.25 -28.66 -18.50
N VAL A 44 4.32 -28.98 -17.76
CA VAL A 44 4.89 -30.35 -17.72
C VAL A 44 3.95 -31.35 -17.02
N GLY A 45 2.76 -30.92 -16.58
CA GLY A 45 1.72 -31.79 -16.04
C GLY A 45 0.71 -32.35 -17.04
N ILE A 46 0.51 -31.74 -18.23
CA ILE A 46 -0.63 -32.11 -19.08
C ILE A 46 -0.22 -32.31 -20.55
N VAL A 47 0.23 -33.55 -20.79
CA VAL A 47 -0.06 -34.35 -21.99
C VAL A 47 0.42 -33.78 -23.33
N ALA A 48 1.56 -34.32 -23.74
CA ALA A 48 1.95 -34.51 -25.13
C ALA A 48 0.75 -34.87 -26.03
N LYS A 49 0.48 -34.02 -27.04
CA LYS A 49 -0.09 -34.46 -28.32
C LYS A 49 0.23 -33.45 -29.42
N LYS A 50 1.30 -33.77 -30.14
CA LYS A 50 1.43 -33.40 -31.56
C LYS A 50 0.21 -33.94 -32.30
N VAL A 51 -0.40 -33.12 -33.15
CA VAL A 51 -0.59 -33.36 -34.60
C VAL A 51 -1.52 -32.28 -35.15
N LYS A 52 -0.97 -31.55 -36.12
CA LYS A 52 -1.62 -30.80 -37.20
C LYS A 52 -3.10 -31.12 -37.43
N LYS A 53 -3.97 -30.14 -37.19
CA LYS A 53 -5.01 -29.67 -38.11
C LYS A 53 -5.61 -28.39 -37.53
N VAL A 54 -5.51 -27.32 -38.31
CA VAL A 54 -6.19 -26.03 -38.06
C VAL A 54 -7.68 -26.27 -38.28
N VAL A 55 -8.33 -26.86 -37.29
CA VAL A 55 -9.75 -26.65 -37.03
C VAL A 55 -9.73 -25.58 -35.95
N LYS A 56 -10.34 -24.43 -36.24
CA LYS A 56 -10.55 -23.35 -35.28
C LYS A 56 -11.44 -23.92 -34.18
N VAL A 57 -10.85 -24.60 -33.19
CA VAL A 57 -11.55 -25.04 -32.00
C VAL A 57 -11.98 -23.76 -31.34
N ILE A 58 -13.27 -23.44 -31.49
CA ILE A 58 -13.91 -22.37 -30.74
C ILE A 58 -13.65 -22.75 -29.29
N ARG A 59 -12.81 -21.97 -28.63
CA ARG A 59 -12.35 -22.21 -27.26
C ARG A 59 -13.56 -21.96 -26.36
N THR A 60 -14.33 -23.00 -26.10
CA THR A 60 -15.46 -22.96 -25.18
C THR A 60 -14.95 -23.16 -23.76
N ASN A 61 -15.49 -22.42 -22.80
CA ASN A 61 -15.14 -22.58 -21.39
C ASN A 61 -15.70 -23.90 -20.81
N GLU A 62 -15.42 -24.21 -19.54
CA GLU A 62 -15.92 -25.42 -18.84
C GLU A 62 -17.45 -25.56 -18.87
N ARG A 63 -18.14 -24.45 -19.14
CA ARG A 63 -19.60 -24.34 -19.24
C ARG A 63 -20.12 -24.49 -20.67
N GLY A 64 -19.23 -24.68 -21.65
CA GLY A 64 -19.57 -24.78 -23.07
C GLY A 64 -19.93 -23.43 -23.71
N GLU A 65 -19.80 -22.32 -23.00
CA GLU A 65 -20.10 -20.97 -23.50
C GLU A 65 -18.94 -20.48 -24.37
N THR A 66 -19.29 -19.75 -25.43
CA THR A 66 -18.31 -19.03 -26.25
C THR A 66 -17.78 -17.80 -25.49
N PRO A 67 -16.57 -17.28 -25.82
CA PRO A 67 -16.02 -16.12 -25.14
C PRO A 67 -16.91 -14.87 -25.24
N ASP A 68 -17.75 -14.77 -26.27
CA ASP A 68 -18.68 -13.65 -26.43
C ASP A 68 -19.91 -13.80 -25.52
N GLU A 69 -20.45 -15.02 -25.36
CA GLU A 69 -21.55 -15.31 -24.42
C GLU A 69 -21.13 -15.13 -22.97
N GLU A 70 -19.91 -15.57 -22.60
CA GLU A 70 -19.36 -15.34 -21.26
C GLU A 70 -19.20 -13.84 -20.98
N LYS A 71 -18.71 -13.09 -21.96
CA LYS A 71 -18.54 -11.63 -21.85
C LYS A 71 -19.88 -10.92 -21.71
N GLU A 72 -20.91 -11.34 -22.44
CA GLU A 72 -22.26 -10.81 -22.30
C GLU A 72 -22.85 -11.12 -20.91
N ARG A 73 -22.70 -12.35 -20.43
CA ARG A 73 -23.14 -12.74 -19.08
C ARG A 73 -22.45 -11.92 -17.99
N LEU A 74 -21.13 -11.78 -18.08
CA LEU A 74 -20.34 -10.98 -17.13
C LEU A 74 -20.77 -9.51 -17.16
N ARG A 75 -21.02 -8.93 -18.34
CA ARG A 75 -21.57 -7.57 -18.45
C ARG A 75 -22.94 -7.45 -17.81
N GLY A 76 -23.82 -8.44 -17.97
CA GLY A 76 -25.12 -8.48 -17.31
C GLY A 76 -24.99 -8.51 -15.80
N MET A 77 -24.10 -9.33 -15.25
CA MET A 77 -23.85 -9.41 -13.81
C MET A 77 -23.29 -8.10 -13.23
N ILE A 78 -22.36 -7.45 -13.94
CA ILE A 78 -21.79 -6.16 -13.52
C ILE A 78 -22.87 -5.06 -13.51
N ALA A 79 -23.67 -4.97 -14.57
CA ALA A 79 -24.73 -3.96 -14.67
C ALA A 79 -25.79 -4.12 -13.57
N VAL A 80 -26.16 -5.37 -13.22
CA VAL A 80 -27.09 -5.63 -12.11
C VAL A 80 -26.46 -5.27 -10.76
N GLY A 81 -25.19 -5.59 -10.55
CA GLY A 81 -24.46 -5.24 -9.31
C GLY A 81 -24.34 -3.73 -9.09
N GLU A 82 -24.09 -2.95 -10.15
CA GLU A 82 -24.03 -1.48 -10.06
C GLU A 82 -25.38 -0.85 -9.69
N THR A 83 -26.49 -1.45 -10.13
CA THR A 83 -27.84 -0.97 -9.75
C THR A 83 -28.22 -1.35 -8.32
N GLU A 84 -27.83 -2.53 -7.83
CA GLU A 84 -28.05 -2.91 -6.42
C GLU A 84 -27.16 -2.10 -5.46
N GLU A 85 -25.91 -1.80 -5.83
CA GLU A 85 -25.00 -1.00 -5.01
C GLU A 85 -25.50 0.45 -4.84
N ALA A 86 -26.19 1.00 -5.84
CA ALA A 86 -26.82 2.32 -5.76
C ALA A 86 -28.07 2.34 -4.84
N GLU A 87 -28.79 1.22 -4.71
CA GLU A 87 -29.94 1.12 -3.78
C GLU A 87 -29.52 0.90 -2.32
N PHE A 88 -28.26 0.53 -2.07
CA PHE A 88 -27.67 0.35 -0.74
C PHE A 88 -26.69 1.48 -0.35
N GLU A 89 -26.68 2.63 -1.03
CA GLU A 89 -26.03 3.81 -0.48
C GLU A 89 -26.79 4.22 0.81
N ASP A 90 -26.23 3.87 1.98
CA ASP A 90 -26.75 4.25 3.29
C ASP A 90 -27.15 5.74 3.29
N ASP A 91 -28.40 6.04 3.64
CA ASP A 91 -28.93 7.42 3.75
C ASP A 91 -27.99 8.35 4.56
N GLU A 92 -27.22 7.76 5.47
CA GLU A 92 -26.18 8.42 6.26
C GLU A 92 -25.00 8.90 5.38
N LEU A 93 -24.52 8.08 4.45
CA LEU A 93 -23.43 8.40 3.54
C LEU A 93 -23.83 9.50 2.55
N LEU A 94 -25.09 9.46 2.06
CA LEU A 94 -25.64 10.49 1.20
C LEU A 94 -25.67 11.85 1.89
N ARG A 95 -26.10 11.88 3.17
CA ARG A 95 -26.11 13.09 4.03
C ARG A 95 -24.69 13.62 4.28
N LEU A 96 -23.72 12.73 4.48
CA LEU A 96 -22.31 13.08 4.67
C LEU A 96 -21.71 13.73 3.43
N ARG A 97 -21.95 13.19 2.23
CA ARG A 97 -21.52 13.81 0.96
C ARG A 97 -22.13 15.20 0.80
N HIS A 98 -23.42 15.35 1.08
CA HIS A 98 -24.10 16.64 0.98
C HIS A 98 -23.53 17.68 1.95
N ARG A 99 -23.14 17.26 3.16
CA ARG A 99 -22.46 18.11 4.15
C ARG A 99 -21.04 18.49 3.70
N ALA A 100 -20.29 17.54 3.17
CA ALA A 100 -18.92 17.76 2.73
C ALA A 100 -18.85 18.70 1.51
N ALA A 101 -19.79 18.58 0.57
CA ALA A 101 -19.88 19.47 -0.59
C ALA A 101 -20.13 20.94 -0.21
N GLY A 102 -20.70 21.22 0.97
CA GLY A 102 -20.94 22.56 1.48
C GLY A 102 -19.77 23.20 2.21
N LEU A 103 -18.67 22.48 2.48
CA LEU A 103 -17.51 23.03 3.20
C LEU A 103 -16.58 23.76 2.22
N SER A 104 -16.80 25.06 2.04
CA SER A 104 -15.91 25.90 1.23
C SER A 104 -14.53 26.04 1.90
N LEU A 105 -13.47 25.95 1.10
CA LEU A 105 -12.06 25.91 1.55
C LEU A 105 -11.60 27.21 2.25
N ASN A 106 -12.44 28.25 2.25
CA ASN A 106 -12.14 29.58 2.74
C ASN A 106 -12.28 29.73 4.26
N ASP A 107 -12.90 28.78 4.96
CA ASP A 107 -13.13 28.87 6.42
C ASP A 107 -11.91 28.47 7.28
N LYS A 108 -10.84 27.91 6.70
CA LYS A 108 -9.70 27.38 7.47
C LYS A 108 -8.56 28.37 7.71
N ARG A 109 -8.70 29.65 7.38
CA ARG A 109 -7.64 30.65 7.66
C ARG A 109 -8.15 31.86 8.40
N LYS A 110 -8.49 31.67 9.67
CA LYS A 110 -8.27 32.70 10.69
C LYS A 110 -6.87 32.49 11.25
N TRP A 111 -5.85 32.84 10.45
CA TRP A 111 -4.49 32.99 10.98
C TRP A 111 -4.54 34.22 11.88
N GLY A 112 -4.61 34.00 13.19
CA GLY A 112 -4.55 35.09 14.17
C GLY A 112 -3.28 35.91 13.93
N LYS A 113 -3.41 37.23 14.13
CA LYS A 113 -2.30 38.20 14.08
C LYS A 113 -1.11 37.62 14.86
N GLU A 114 -0.01 37.35 14.15
CA GLU A 114 1.20 36.72 14.70
C GLU A 114 1.68 37.53 15.90
N MET A 115 1.57 36.96 17.11
CA MET A 115 2.27 37.52 18.28
C MET A 115 3.75 37.22 18.10
N ALA A 116 4.58 38.24 18.23
CA ALA A 116 6.04 38.10 18.17
C ALA A 116 6.49 37.11 19.25
N VAL A 117 6.77 35.87 18.83
CA VAL A 117 7.40 34.86 19.67
C VAL A 117 8.84 35.30 19.85
N GLY A 118 9.16 35.77 21.06
CA GLY A 118 10.48 36.28 21.42
C GLY A 118 11.60 35.27 21.16
N ASP A 119 12.77 35.83 20.84
CA ASP A 119 14.04 35.14 20.56
C ASP A 119 14.34 34.05 21.60
N SER A 120 13.88 32.83 21.31
CA SER A 120 14.28 31.65 22.05
C SER A 120 15.65 31.22 21.51
N PRO A 121 16.66 31.03 22.38
CA PRO A 121 18.01 30.70 21.94
C PRO A 121 18.00 29.42 21.09
N PRO A 122 18.83 29.34 20.04
CA PRO A 122 18.84 28.21 19.14
C PRO A 122 19.13 26.93 19.94
N MET A 123 18.17 26.01 19.91
CA MET A 123 18.33 24.65 20.43
C MET A 123 19.62 24.06 19.86
N THR A 124 20.59 23.81 20.74
CA THR A 124 21.87 23.23 20.42
C THR A 124 21.67 21.79 19.95
N THR A 125 21.69 21.59 18.63
CA THR A 125 21.73 20.25 18.05
C THR A 125 23.11 19.63 18.36
N PRO A 126 23.18 18.47 19.03
CA PRO A 126 24.46 17.84 19.34
C PRO A 126 25.22 17.48 18.06
N MET A 127 26.49 17.89 18.04
CA MET A 127 27.40 17.74 16.90
C MET A 127 27.62 16.26 16.59
N LYS A 128 27.37 15.86 15.34
CA LYS A 128 27.48 14.49 14.84
C LYS A 128 28.91 13.99 14.98
N GLY A 129 29.18 13.22 16.05
CA GLY A 129 30.48 12.63 16.33
C GLY A 129 30.93 11.70 15.20
N GLN A 130 32.20 11.83 14.80
CA GLN A 130 32.87 10.89 13.92
C GLN A 130 32.79 9.48 14.53
N ARG A 131 32.39 8.50 13.72
CA ARG A 131 32.35 7.09 14.09
C ARG A 131 33.77 6.60 14.39
N THR A 132 34.16 6.61 15.66
CA THR A 132 35.28 5.80 16.15
C THR A 132 34.89 4.34 15.98
N GLY A 133 35.72 3.57 15.28
CA GLY A 133 35.45 2.19 14.91
C GLY A 133 35.09 1.31 16.10
N LEU A 134 34.15 0.38 15.88
CA LEU A 134 33.80 -0.68 16.81
C LEU A 134 35.05 -1.34 17.39
N CYS A 135 35.24 -1.19 18.69
CA CYS A 135 36.33 -1.80 19.44
C CYS A 135 36.31 -3.33 19.26
N ILE A 136 37.48 -3.93 19.09
CA ILE A 136 37.68 -5.36 18.78
C ILE A 136 36.97 -6.29 19.79
N GLY A 137 36.79 -5.85 21.04
CA GLY A 137 36.05 -6.61 22.07
C GLY A 137 34.56 -6.84 21.77
N ALA A 138 33.91 -5.98 20.98
CA ALA A 138 32.52 -6.21 20.55
C ALA A 138 32.43 -7.31 19.48
N LYS A 139 33.50 -7.52 18.69
CA LYS A 139 33.55 -8.60 17.69
C LYS A 139 33.71 -9.98 18.34
N THR A 140 34.45 -10.08 19.44
CA THR A 140 34.65 -11.38 20.12
C THR A 140 33.37 -11.87 20.79
N TRP A 141 32.56 -10.97 21.38
CA TRP A 141 31.28 -11.36 21.99
C TRP A 141 30.25 -11.84 20.96
N ILE A 142 30.24 -11.25 19.75
CA ILE A 142 29.39 -11.71 18.63
C ILE A 142 29.86 -13.07 18.08
N SER A 143 31.17 -13.35 18.11
CA SER A 143 31.71 -14.65 17.69
C SER A 143 31.50 -15.75 18.73
N GLU A 144 31.55 -15.41 20.02
CA GLU A 144 31.33 -16.35 21.12
C GLU A 144 29.87 -16.82 21.19
N THR A 145 28.91 -15.89 21.04
CA THR A 145 27.48 -16.22 20.92
C THR A 145 27.13 -17.03 19.66
N ARG A 146 28.03 -17.10 18.67
CA ARG A 146 27.88 -17.93 17.46
C ARG A 146 28.45 -19.34 17.58
N SER A 147 29.25 -19.64 18.61
CA SER A 147 30.04 -20.88 18.65
C SER A 147 29.48 -21.96 19.59
N GLU A 148 28.52 -21.62 20.46
CA GLU A 148 27.81 -22.59 21.33
C GLU A 148 26.42 -23.02 20.81
N GLY A 149 26.02 -22.54 19.64
CA GLY A 149 24.78 -22.92 18.95
C GLY A 149 25.06 -23.48 17.56
N GLY A 150 25.71 -24.64 17.51
CA GLY A 150 25.97 -25.36 16.27
C GLY A 150 24.69 -25.68 15.51
N ALA A 151 24.60 -25.12 14.30
CA ALA A 151 23.87 -25.60 13.13
C ALA A 151 22.39 -26.01 13.31
N VAL A 152 21.49 -25.08 12.94
CA VAL A 152 20.38 -25.21 11.97
C VAL A 152 19.19 -24.37 12.45
N ALA A 153 18.95 -23.21 11.81
CA ALA A 153 17.68 -22.47 11.82
C ALA A 153 17.74 -21.29 10.81
N GLY A 154 16.76 -20.98 9.97
CA GLY A 154 15.44 -21.60 9.71
C GLY A 154 14.74 -20.81 8.58
N SER A 155 14.44 -21.41 7.43
CA SER A 155 13.13 -22.00 7.16
C SER A 155 12.54 -22.77 8.33
N SER A 156 11.53 -22.20 8.97
CA SER A 156 10.73 -22.86 10.00
C SER A 156 9.55 -23.56 9.35
N ALA A 157 9.80 -24.69 8.71
CA ALA A 157 8.81 -25.74 8.53
C ALA A 157 9.30 -26.98 9.28
N SER A 158 8.41 -27.56 10.08
CA SER A 158 8.50 -28.85 10.77
C SER A 158 9.64 -29.08 11.77
N ILE A 159 9.40 -28.73 13.03
CA ILE A 159 9.68 -29.68 14.13
C ILE A 159 8.32 -30.03 14.73
N LEU A 160 7.73 -31.08 14.16
CA LEU A 160 6.59 -31.80 14.71
C LEU A 160 7.10 -32.69 15.84
N GLU A 161 7.28 -32.11 17.03
CA GLU A 161 7.07 -32.83 18.28
C GLU A 161 5.67 -32.44 18.78
N PRO A 162 4.83 -33.37 19.27
CA PRO A 162 3.53 -33.04 19.83
C PRO A 162 3.73 -32.45 21.23
N LEU A 163 4.37 -31.28 21.30
CA LEU A 163 4.47 -30.50 22.52
C LEU A 163 3.07 -29.96 22.80
N GLY A 164 2.39 -30.62 23.73
CA GLY A 164 1.01 -30.35 24.09
C GLY A 164 0.74 -28.85 24.23
N LYS A 165 -0.26 -28.37 23.48
CA LYS A 165 -0.86 -27.05 23.67
C LYS A 165 0.15 -25.91 23.52
N ILE A 166 0.85 -25.84 22.39
CA ILE A 166 1.36 -24.55 21.93
C ILE A 166 0.12 -23.67 21.79
N SER A 167 -0.07 -22.76 22.74
CA SER A 167 -1.14 -21.78 22.71
C SER A 167 -0.87 -20.90 21.50
N LEU A 168 -1.38 -21.32 20.34
CA LEU A 168 -1.47 -20.55 19.10
C LEU A 168 -2.42 -19.39 19.38
N SER A 169 -1.96 -18.46 20.21
CA SER A 169 -2.70 -17.29 20.57
C SER A 169 -2.66 -16.37 19.37
N LEU A 170 -3.83 -15.81 19.04
CA LEU A 170 -4.03 -14.88 17.94
C LEU A 170 -3.09 -13.66 17.97
N LYS A 171 -2.41 -13.41 19.10
CA LYS A 171 -1.39 -12.36 19.27
C LYS A 171 -0.17 -12.53 18.36
N HIS A 172 0.10 -13.75 17.89
CA HIS A 172 1.27 -14.03 17.05
C HIS A 172 0.98 -13.89 15.55
N VAL A 173 -0.29 -13.76 15.15
CA VAL A 173 -0.65 -13.54 13.75
C VAL A 173 -0.36 -12.09 13.38
N THR A 174 0.65 -11.88 12.54
CA THR A 174 1.10 -10.55 12.14
C THR A 174 0.49 -10.20 10.78
N ALA A 175 -0.21 -9.06 10.70
CA ALA A 175 -0.72 -8.56 9.43
C ALA A 175 0.45 -8.01 8.59
N GLY A 176 0.74 -8.67 7.46
CA GLY A 176 1.74 -8.20 6.50
C GLY A 176 1.16 -7.16 5.53
N THR A 177 2.03 -6.33 4.93
CA THR A 177 1.67 -5.25 3.99
C THR A 177 1.95 -5.58 2.51
N GLY A 178 2.33 -6.81 2.18
CA GLY A 178 2.65 -7.24 0.82
C GLY A 178 1.46 -7.76 -0.01
N PRO A 179 1.61 -7.91 -1.34
CA PRO A 179 0.64 -8.63 -2.16
C PRO A 179 0.46 -10.06 -1.63
N GLY A 180 -0.78 -10.49 -1.46
CA GLY A 180 -1.13 -11.79 -0.87
C GLY A 180 -0.98 -11.88 0.66
N ALA A 181 -0.50 -10.83 1.35
CA ALA A 181 -0.38 -10.85 2.80
C ALA A 181 -1.76 -10.95 3.50
N ARG A 182 -2.78 -10.32 2.91
CA ARG A 182 -4.16 -10.40 3.39
C ARG A 182 -4.69 -11.84 3.38
N GLU A 183 -4.48 -12.58 2.29
CA GLU A 183 -4.94 -13.97 2.16
C GLU A 183 -4.25 -14.89 3.16
N ARG A 184 -2.94 -14.69 3.38
CA ARG A 184 -2.20 -15.44 4.41
C ARG A 184 -2.74 -15.17 5.79
N TYR A 185 -2.98 -13.89 6.13
CA TYR A 185 -3.57 -13.50 7.41
C TYR A 185 -4.96 -14.13 7.62
N GLU A 186 -5.79 -14.14 6.58
CA GLU A 186 -7.11 -14.80 6.58
C GLU A 186 -7.01 -16.30 6.89
N ASN A 187 -6.10 -16.99 6.22
CA ASN A 187 -5.88 -18.43 6.40
C ASN A 187 -5.32 -18.76 7.79
N GLU A 188 -4.31 -18.02 8.26
CA GLU A 188 -3.73 -18.20 9.59
C GLU A 188 -4.78 -17.96 10.70
N CYS A 189 -5.62 -16.93 10.56
CA CYS A 189 -6.72 -16.68 11.49
C CYS A 189 -7.74 -17.83 11.47
N ARG A 190 -8.09 -18.35 10.28
CA ARG A 190 -9.02 -19.46 10.15
C ARG A 190 -8.49 -20.72 10.83
N GLU A 191 -7.24 -21.09 10.59
CA GLU A 191 -6.58 -22.25 11.18
C GLU A 191 -6.60 -22.18 12.72
N ILE A 192 -6.30 -21.01 13.29
CA ILE A 192 -6.35 -20.80 14.75
C ILE A 192 -7.77 -21.00 15.28
N PHE A 193 -8.78 -20.38 14.67
CA PHE A 193 -10.16 -20.53 15.13
C PHE A 193 -10.73 -21.93 14.92
N GLU A 194 -10.26 -22.66 13.91
CA GLU A 194 -10.60 -24.07 13.69
C GLU A 194 -9.99 -24.98 14.76
N ALA A 195 -8.80 -24.65 15.28
CA ALA A 195 -8.16 -25.38 16.37
C ALA A 195 -8.79 -25.12 17.75
N LEU A 196 -9.54 -24.02 17.93
CA LEU A 196 -10.17 -23.69 19.23
C LEU A 196 -11.29 -24.66 19.61
N THR A 197 -11.44 -24.86 20.91
CA THR A 197 -12.60 -25.56 21.47
C THR A 197 -13.88 -24.73 21.31
N VAL A 198 -15.05 -25.37 21.46
CA VAL A 198 -16.36 -24.70 21.30
C VAL A 198 -16.53 -23.55 22.30
N ASP A 199 -16.06 -23.71 23.53
CA ASP A 199 -16.21 -22.70 24.58
C ASP A 199 -15.28 -21.50 24.35
N GLU A 200 -14.03 -21.74 23.95
CA GLU A 200 -13.10 -20.69 23.54
C GLU A 200 -13.61 -19.91 22.32
N LEU A 201 -14.22 -20.61 21.34
CA LEU A 201 -14.81 -19.96 20.18
C LEU A 201 -16.03 -19.10 20.56
N LYS A 202 -16.85 -19.54 21.52
CA LYS A 202 -17.95 -18.72 22.07
C LYS A 202 -17.42 -17.48 22.79
N ASP A 203 -16.34 -17.60 23.54
CA ASP A 203 -15.75 -16.47 24.25
C ASP A 203 -15.10 -15.47 23.28
N ALA A 204 -14.44 -15.96 22.22
CA ALA A 204 -13.98 -15.12 21.12
C ALA A 204 -15.15 -14.39 20.43
N CYS A 205 -16.27 -15.08 20.19
CA CYS A 205 -17.49 -14.47 19.64
C CYS A 205 -18.04 -13.36 20.56
N LYS A 206 -18.08 -13.57 21.88
CA LYS A 206 -18.51 -12.53 22.83
C LYS A 206 -17.57 -11.32 22.81
N ALA A 207 -16.26 -11.55 22.80
CA ALA A 207 -15.24 -10.49 22.81
C ALA A 207 -15.32 -9.59 21.56
N GLU A 208 -15.70 -10.15 20.41
CA GLU A 208 -15.85 -9.41 19.16
C GLU A 208 -17.30 -9.06 18.80
N HIS A 209 -18.24 -9.25 19.74
CA HIS A 209 -19.67 -9.00 19.54
C HIS A 209 -20.23 -9.69 18.28
N VAL A 210 -19.87 -10.96 18.06
CA VAL A 210 -20.37 -11.82 16.99
C VAL A 210 -21.36 -12.82 17.58
N VAL A 211 -22.53 -12.97 16.97
CA VAL A 211 -23.52 -13.97 17.41
C VAL A 211 -23.04 -15.37 17.07
N TYR A 212 -22.89 -16.22 18.09
CA TYR A 212 -22.52 -17.62 17.93
C TYR A 212 -23.68 -18.43 17.33
N GLY A 213 -23.40 -19.18 16.26
CA GLY A 213 -24.36 -20.05 15.58
C GLY A 213 -23.70 -21.37 15.17
N LYS A 214 -23.71 -21.70 13.89
CA LYS A 214 -22.90 -22.81 13.36
C LYS A 214 -21.41 -22.48 13.49
N ARG A 215 -20.58 -23.47 13.85
CA ARG A 215 -19.13 -23.33 14.06
C ARG A 215 -18.45 -22.60 12.90
N GLU A 216 -18.60 -23.10 11.68
CA GLU A 216 -17.98 -22.52 10.48
C GLU A 216 -18.42 -21.07 10.22
N MET A 217 -19.70 -20.76 10.42
CA MET A 217 -20.22 -19.41 10.23
C MET A 217 -19.67 -18.43 11.27
N ALA A 218 -19.49 -18.88 12.52
CA ALA A 218 -18.87 -18.09 13.56
C ALA A 218 -17.40 -17.80 13.25
N ILE A 219 -16.64 -18.82 12.81
CA ILE A 219 -15.25 -18.70 12.37
C ILE A 219 -15.14 -17.69 11.22
N ASN A 220 -15.93 -17.86 10.16
CA ASN A 220 -15.92 -16.95 9.01
C ASN A 220 -16.24 -15.50 9.38
N ARG A 221 -17.18 -15.28 10.32
CA ARG A 221 -17.51 -13.93 10.83
C ARG A 221 -16.36 -13.32 11.64
N LEU A 222 -15.73 -14.11 12.51
CA LEU A 222 -14.56 -13.67 13.28
C LEU A 222 -13.38 -13.31 12.37
N VAL A 223 -13.05 -14.19 11.41
CA VAL A 223 -11.98 -13.94 10.43
C VAL A 223 -12.27 -12.65 9.67
N LYS A 224 -13.47 -12.48 9.10
CA LYS A 224 -13.85 -11.24 8.40
C LYS A 224 -13.69 -10.00 9.29
N ARG A 225 -14.12 -10.06 10.55
CA ARG A 225 -14.04 -8.92 11.48
C ARG A 225 -12.59 -8.57 11.82
N ARG A 226 -11.73 -9.58 11.99
CA ARG A 226 -10.28 -9.42 12.20
C ARG A 226 -9.58 -8.80 11.00
N VAL A 227 -9.89 -9.29 9.80
CA VAL A 227 -9.32 -8.78 8.55
C VAL A 227 -9.68 -7.32 8.36
N VAL A 228 -10.95 -6.97 8.55
CA VAL A 228 -11.38 -5.57 8.53
C VAL A 228 -10.59 -4.78 9.56
N LYS A 229 -10.50 -5.23 10.82
CA LYS A 229 -9.74 -4.50 11.85
C LYS A 229 -8.25 -4.30 11.51
N ALA A 230 -7.61 -5.28 10.88
CA ALA A 230 -6.19 -5.23 10.54
C ALA A 230 -5.89 -4.42 9.26
N TYR A 231 -6.80 -4.48 8.27
CA TYR A 231 -6.61 -3.88 6.95
C TYR A 231 -7.55 -2.70 6.66
N ASP A 232 -8.34 -2.25 7.64
CA ASP A 232 -9.19 -1.07 7.51
C ASP A 232 -8.30 0.16 7.31
N PRO A 233 -8.48 0.89 6.19
CA PRO A 233 -7.66 2.07 5.87
C PRO A 233 -7.71 3.15 6.94
N VAL A 234 -8.74 3.19 7.79
CA VAL A 234 -8.84 4.14 8.90
C VAL A 234 -7.87 3.79 10.04
N ASN A 235 -7.57 2.50 10.24
CA ASN A 235 -6.71 2.02 11.32
C ASN A 235 -5.23 1.90 10.92
N VAL A 236 -4.90 2.02 9.63
CA VAL A 236 -3.51 2.07 9.17
C VAL A 236 -3.00 3.50 9.42
N PRO A 237 -2.08 3.71 10.38
CA PRO A 237 -1.48 5.02 10.58
C PRO A 237 -0.79 5.42 9.28
N LEU A 238 -1.30 6.47 8.65
CA LEU A 238 -0.63 7.05 7.49
C LEU A 238 0.79 7.42 7.92
N PRO A 239 1.82 7.12 7.10
CA PRO A 239 3.16 7.57 7.41
C PRO A 239 3.10 9.07 7.60
N GLU A 240 3.53 9.55 8.78
CA GLU A 240 3.63 10.97 9.06
C GLU A 240 4.40 11.60 7.90
N THR A 241 3.68 12.35 7.06
CA THR A 241 4.29 12.95 5.87
C THR A 241 5.45 13.79 6.37
N PRO A 242 6.70 13.53 5.94
CA PRO A 242 7.84 14.29 6.39
C PRO A 242 7.56 15.75 6.06
N GLY A 243 7.32 16.55 7.10
CA GLY A 243 6.92 17.93 6.96
C GLY A 243 7.91 18.63 6.04
N VAL A 244 7.42 19.07 4.87
CA VAL A 244 8.23 19.85 3.94
C VAL A 244 8.65 21.10 4.68
N VAL A 245 9.91 21.13 5.12
CA VAL A 245 10.56 22.32 5.68
C VAL A 245 10.54 23.37 4.58
N ARG A 246 9.53 24.25 4.62
CA ARG A 246 9.48 25.42 3.74
C ARG A 246 10.68 26.29 4.10
N ARG A 247 11.69 26.31 3.22
CA ARG A 247 12.73 27.33 3.23
C ARG A 247 12.05 28.70 3.11
N SER A 248 11.95 29.40 4.23
CA SER A 248 11.56 30.80 4.31
C SER A 248 12.57 31.62 3.51
N GLY A 249 12.12 32.21 2.40
CA GLY A 249 12.89 33.16 1.61
C GLY A 249 13.04 34.46 2.40
N ARG A 250 14.30 34.85 2.69
CA ARG A 250 14.63 36.16 3.25
C ARG A 250 14.23 37.24 2.23
N ASN A 251 13.17 38.00 2.53
CA ASN A 251 12.94 39.28 1.88
C ASN A 251 13.85 40.32 2.54
N ILE A 252 14.65 40.99 1.71
CA ILE A 252 15.48 42.14 2.07
C ILE A 252 14.53 43.33 2.28
N CYS A 253 14.42 43.81 3.52
CA CYS A 253 13.77 45.09 3.81
C CYS A 253 14.74 46.23 3.49
N LEU A 254 14.34 47.08 2.56
CA LEU A 254 14.95 48.38 2.29
C LEU A 254 14.42 49.34 3.36
N VAL A 255 15.31 49.84 4.23
CA VAL A 255 15.01 50.81 5.28
C VAL A 255 14.91 52.19 4.63
N GLU A 256 13.70 52.75 4.56
CA GLU A 256 13.51 54.19 4.40
C GLU A 256 13.48 54.83 5.78
N THR A 257 14.43 55.73 6.02
CA THR A 257 14.51 56.55 7.24
C THR A 257 13.61 57.77 7.07
N ASP A 258 12.43 57.74 7.70
CA ASP A 258 11.59 58.92 7.89
C ASP A 258 11.92 59.53 9.26
N SER A 259 12.78 60.55 9.25
CA SER A 259 13.13 61.36 10.42
C SER A 259 12.21 62.58 10.46
N GLY A 260 11.09 62.44 11.15
CA GLY A 260 10.32 63.57 11.65
C GLY A 260 10.60 63.81 13.13
N LYS A 261 10.46 65.09 13.52
CA LYS A 261 10.18 65.61 14.88
C LYS A 261 11.41 65.95 15.77
N ASP A 262 11.47 67.06 16.49
CA ASP A 262 10.50 68.09 16.93
C ASP A 262 11.26 69.41 17.24
N ASP A 263 10.51 70.51 17.45
CA ASP A 263 10.61 71.46 18.59
C ASP A 263 9.97 72.82 18.15
N GLU A 264 8.77 73.18 18.65
CA GLU A 264 8.49 73.95 19.90
C GLU A 264 8.98 75.42 19.83
N GLU A 265 8.35 76.46 20.37
CA GLU A 265 7.06 76.79 20.99
C GLU A 265 7.07 78.35 21.16
N ALA A 266 5.90 78.98 21.38
CA ALA A 266 5.64 80.29 22.04
C ALA A 266 6.54 81.53 21.76
N SER A 267 6.05 82.61 21.14
CA SER A 267 5.23 83.71 21.73
C SER A 267 5.77 84.35 23.01
N GLU A 268 6.55 85.44 22.88
CA GLU A 268 6.33 86.77 23.50
C GLU A 268 7.17 87.85 22.81
#